data_AF-A0A805YXT2-F1
#
_entry.id   AF-A0A805YXT2-F1
#
_cell.length_a   1.000
_cell.length_b   1.000
_cell.length_c   1.000
_cell.angle_alpha   90.00
_cell.angle_beta   90.00
_cell.angle_gamma   90.00
#
_symmetry.space_group_name_H-M   'P 1'
#
loop_
_entity.id
_entity.type
_entity.pdbx_description
1 polymer ?
#
loop_
_entity_poly.entity_id
_entity_poly.type
_entity_poly.pdbx_seq_one_letter_code
_entity_poly.pdbx_strand_id
1 'polypeptide(L)'
;MIEMAKQLLKLPQEIPASEPFHVALLLATVAWNREVVGDDFQSNDQYYDLISEIEKHDPVLWDDLVSSDCEAMISKLREYKRNKYLFDTREIVSCGINERGNIEVNWV
;
A
#
# COMPACT_ATOMS: atom_id res chain seq x y z
N MET A 1 -4.96 -7.28 2.52
CA MET A 1 -4.31 -5.99 2.86
C MET A 1 -3.11 -6.13 3.78
N ILE A 2 -3.26 -6.58 5.04
CA ILE A 2 -2.10 -6.72 5.95
C ILE A 2 -0.96 -7.57 5.37
N GLU A 3 -1.28 -8.71 4.74
CA GLU A 3 -0.27 -9.61 4.18
C GLU A 3 0.52 -8.97 3.02
N MET A 4 -0.12 -8.08 2.26
CA MET A 4 0.50 -7.33 1.17
C MET A 4 1.38 -6.21 1.73
N ALA A 5 0.88 -5.39 2.65
CA ALA A 5 1.66 -4.34 3.30
C ALA A 5 2.94 -4.91 3.93
N LYS A 6 2.84 -6.06 4.60
CA LYS A 6 3.99 -6.77 5.18
C LYS A 6 5.06 -7.22 4.17
N GLN A 7 4.75 -7.30 2.86
CA GLN A 7 5.76 -7.60 1.84
C GLN A 7 6.73 -6.43 1.61
N LEU A 8 6.38 -5.23 2.09
CA LEU A 8 7.16 -4.01 1.89
C LEU A 8 8.00 -3.61 3.10
N LEU A 9 7.78 -4.21 4.27
CA LEU A 9 8.52 -3.90 5.49
C LEU A 9 9.81 -4.73 5.55
N LYS A 10 10.94 -4.12 5.93
CA LYS A 10 12.16 -4.85 6.27
C LYS A 10 11.97 -5.75 7.49
N LEU A 11 11.15 -5.30 8.45
CA LEU A 11 10.74 -6.05 9.63
C LEU A 11 9.23 -6.33 9.59
N PRO A 12 8.78 -7.48 9.03
CA PRO A 12 7.36 -7.78 8.83
C PRO A 12 6.53 -7.97 10.12
N GLN A 13 7.19 -7.94 11.28
CA GLN A 13 6.57 -7.99 12.61
C GLN A 13 6.22 -6.60 13.15
N GLU A 14 6.54 -5.53 12.40
CA GLU A 14 6.15 -4.19 12.78
C GLU A 14 4.64 -4.03 12.97
N ILE A 15 4.31 -3.20 13.94
CA ILE A 15 2.94 -2.96 14.41
C ILE A 15 2.22 -2.13 13.36
N PRO A 16 0.95 -2.43 13.04
CA PRO A 16 0.17 -1.66 12.09
C PRO A 16 0.17 -0.15 12.30
N ALA A 17 0.37 0.32 13.53
CA ALA A 17 0.36 1.74 13.90
C ALA A 17 1.65 2.52 13.55
N SER A 18 2.68 1.90 12.96
CA SER A 18 3.89 2.63 12.53
C SER A 18 3.65 3.39 11.22
N GLU A 19 4.30 4.54 11.05
CA GLU A 19 4.23 5.30 9.78
C GLU A 19 4.72 4.48 8.57
N PRO A 20 5.82 3.69 8.63
CA PRO A 20 6.20 2.78 7.56
C PRO A 20 5.09 1.79 7.19
N PHE A 21 4.34 1.28 8.19
CA PHE A 21 3.21 0.40 7.93
C PHE A 21 2.07 1.13 7.23
N HIS A 22 1.76 2.37 7.62
CA HIS A 22 0.73 3.18 6.94
C HIS A 22 1.08 3.40 5.46
N VAL A 23 2.35 3.72 5.15
CA VAL A 23 2.82 3.86 3.77
C VAL A 23 2.75 2.52 3.03
N ALA A 24 3.17 1.42 3.67
CA ALA A 24 3.05 0.09 3.08
C ALA A 24 1.60 -0.30 2.79
N LEU A 25 0.65 0.09 3.65
CA LEU A 25 -0.78 -0.15 3.47
C LEU A 25 -1.37 0.69 2.33
N LEU A 26 -0.93 1.95 2.20
CA LEU A 26 -1.27 2.81 1.07
C LEU A 26 -0.82 2.19 -0.26
N LEU A 27 0.47 1.81 -0.36
CA LEU A 27 1.02 1.18 -1.56
C LEU A 27 0.34 -0.15 -1.88
N ALA A 28 -0.03 -0.94 -0.86
CA ALA A 28 -0.82 -2.15 -1.05
C ALA A 28 -2.21 -1.87 -1.62
N THR A 29 -2.84 -0.77 -1.20
CA THR A 29 -4.18 -0.40 -1.68
C THR A 29 -4.11 0.03 -3.14
N VAL A 30 -3.14 0.88 -3.49
CA VAL A 30 -2.88 1.30 -4.88
C VAL A 30 -2.58 0.09 -5.75
N ALA A 31 -1.69 -0.82 -5.32
CA ALA A 31 -1.36 -2.01 -6.08
C ALA A 31 -2.57 -2.93 -6.29
N TRP A 32 -3.40 -3.13 -5.27
CA TRP A 32 -4.61 -3.94 -5.38
C TRP A 32 -5.55 -3.38 -6.44
N ASN A 33 -5.87 -2.09 -6.35
CA ASN A 33 -6.85 -1.49 -7.24
C ASN A 33 -6.30 -1.30 -8.66
N ARG A 34 -5.02 -0.94 -8.85
CA ARG A 34 -4.41 -0.92 -10.19
C ARG A 34 -4.45 -2.30 -10.86
N GLU A 35 -4.46 -3.37 -10.09
CA GLU A 35 -4.62 -4.74 -10.61
C GLU A 35 -6.07 -5.12 -10.93
N VAL A 36 -7.06 -4.43 -10.36
CA VAL A 36 -8.49 -4.71 -10.58
C VAL A 36 -9.07 -3.80 -11.66
N VAL A 37 -8.80 -2.51 -11.61
CA VAL A 37 -9.44 -1.50 -12.49
C VAL A 37 -8.47 -0.85 -13.49
N GLY A 38 -7.16 -1.12 -13.38
CA GLY A 38 -6.11 -0.59 -14.27
C GLY A 38 -5.35 0.61 -13.69
N ASP A 39 -4.36 1.09 -14.44
CA ASP A 39 -3.40 2.12 -13.97
C ASP A 39 -4.00 3.53 -13.79
N ASP A 40 -5.26 3.71 -14.20
CA ASP A 40 -6.05 4.94 -14.00
C ASP A 40 -6.66 5.04 -12.59
N PHE A 41 -6.48 4.04 -11.73
CA PHE A 41 -6.97 4.05 -10.34
C PHE A 41 -6.27 5.12 -9.49
N GLN A 42 -7.07 6.02 -8.90
CA GLN A 42 -6.65 7.33 -8.39
C GLN A 42 -6.00 8.14 -9.52
N SER A 43 -6.43 9.38 -9.76
CA SER A 43 -5.67 10.27 -10.64
C SER A 43 -4.23 10.25 -10.15
N ASN A 44 -3.30 9.76 -10.96
CA ASN A 44 -1.90 9.51 -10.57
C ASN A 44 -1.31 10.69 -9.79
N ASP A 45 -1.73 11.92 -10.13
CA ASP A 45 -1.41 13.17 -9.46
C ASP A 45 -1.66 13.16 -7.93
N GLN A 46 -2.83 12.72 -7.46
CA GLN A 46 -3.15 12.71 -6.02
C GLN A 46 -2.27 11.73 -5.23
N TYR A 47 -1.96 10.59 -5.84
CA TYR A 47 -1.06 9.60 -5.26
C TYR A 47 0.37 10.16 -5.19
N TYR A 48 0.88 10.74 -6.29
CA TYR A 48 2.24 11.31 -6.32
C TYR A 48 2.39 12.53 -5.40
N ASP A 49 1.36 13.36 -5.26
CA ASP A 49 1.33 14.47 -4.31
C ASP A 49 1.46 13.96 -2.87
N LEU A 50 0.68 12.93 -2.49
CA LEU A 50 0.75 12.34 -1.16
C LEU A 50 2.12 11.70 -0.87
N ILE A 51 2.69 10.95 -1.81
CA ILE A 51 4.04 10.38 -1.66
C ILE A 51 5.08 11.50 -1.50
N SER A 52 4.97 12.57 -2.30
CA SER A 52 5.87 13.72 -2.21
C SER A 52 5.76 14.45 -0.87
N GLU A 53 4.57 14.52 -0.27
CA GLU A 53 4.38 15.09 1.07
C GLU A 53 5.01 14.22 2.16
N ILE A 54 4.84 12.89 2.07
CA ILE A 54 5.48 11.93 2.98
C ILE A 54 7.00 12.05 2.91
N GLU A 55 7.57 12.05 1.70
CA GLU A 55 9.01 12.19 1.48
C GLU A 55 9.58 13.50 2.05
N LYS A 56 8.83 14.60 1.97
CA LYS A 56 9.24 15.89 2.54
C LYS A 56 9.17 15.90 4.06
N HIS A 57 8.18 15.23 4.64
CA HIS A 57 7.96 15.21 6.07
C HIS A 57 8.92 14.26 6.80
N ASP A 58 9.08 13.04 6.27
CA ASP A 58 9.96 12.02 6.83
C ASP A 58 10.69 11.24 5.72
N PRO A 59 11.86 11.71 5.26
CA PRO A 59 12.63 11.02 4.23
C PRO A 59 13.30 9.73 4.73
N VAL A 60 13.45 9.52 6.05
CA VAL A 60 14.08 8.31 6.58
C VAL A 60 13.08 7.16 6.75
N LEU A 61 11.78 7.42 6.62
CA LEU A 61 10.73 6.39 6.63
C LEU A 61 10.99 5.26 5.63
N TRP A 62 11.55 5.58 4.46
CA TRP A 62 11.87 4.59 3.43
C TRP A 62 12.94 3.59 3.85
N ASP A 63 13.76 3.92 4.86
CA ASP A 63 14.77 3.01 5.39
C ASP A 63 14.15 1.80 6.11
N ASP A 64 12.88 1.86 6.50
CA ASP A 64 12.16 0.72 7.08
C ASP A 64 11.43 -0.12 6.03
N LEU A 65 11.38 0.37 4.78
CA LEU A 65 10.80 -0.32 3.63
C LEU A 65 11.85 -1.07 2.82
N VAL A 66 11.42 -2.07 2.06
CA VAL A 66 12.29 -2.90 1.22
C VAL A 66 12.88 -2.14 0.02
N SER A 67 12.36 -0.96 -0.29
CA SER A 67 12.78 -0.08 -1.36
C SER A 67 12.26 1.34 -1.09
N SER A 68 12.92 2.35 -1.66
CA SER A 68 12.39 3.72 -1.79
C SER A 68 11.67 3.96 -3.12
N ASP A 69 11.81 3.04 -4.10
CA ASP A 69 11.08 3.10 -5.36
C ASP A 69 9.65 2.57 -5.17
N CYS A 70 8.70 3.50 -5.06
CA CYS A 70 7.30 3.19 -4.87
C CYS A 70 6.68 2.39 -6.03
N GLU A 71 7.03 2.69 -7.28
CA GLU A 71 6.47 2.00 -8.45
C GLU A 71 6.99 0.57 -8.56
N ALA A 72 8.26 0.34 -8.18
CA ALA A 72 8.80 -1.01 -8.05
C ALA A 72 8.08 -1.81 -6.95
N MET A 73 7.78 -1.17 -5.81
CA MET A 73 7.01 -1.81 -4.72
C MET A 73 5.57 -2.13 -5.13
N ILE A 74 4.90 -1.20 -5.81
CA ILE A 74 3.55 -1.43 -6.36
C ILE A 74 3.57 -2.60 -7.35
N SER A 75 4.55 -2.62 -8.26
CA SER A 75 4.69 -3.70 -9.25
C SER A 75 4.86 -5.08 -8.59
N LYS A 76 5.70 -5.16 -7.55
CA LYS A 76 5.88 -6.38 -6.72
C LYS A 76 4.56 -6.82 -6.09
N LEU A 77 3.77 -5.88 -5.58
CA LEU A 77 2.50 -6.17 -4.92
C LEU A 77 1.39 -6.57 -5.89
N ARG A 78 1.36 -6.00 -7.09
CA ARG A 78 0.47 -6.44 -8.17
C ARG A 78 0.73 -7.89 -8.54
N GLU A 79 2.00 -8.27 -8.67
CA GLU A 79 2.39 -9.66 -8.90
C GLU A 79 1.94 -10.57 -7.75
N TYR A 80 2.16 -10.16 -6.50
CA TYR A 80 1.69 -10.89 -5.33
C TYR A 80 0.16 -11.10 -5.38
N LYS A 81 -0.61 -10.06 -5.70
CA LYS A 81 -2.07 -10.13 -5.80
C LYS A 81 -2.50 -11.08 -6.92
N ARG A 82 -1.90 -11.00 -8.11
CA ARG A 82 -2.18 -11.93 -9.23
C ARG A 82 -1.96 -13.38 -8.84
N ASN A 83 -0.86 -13.67 -8.15
CA ASN A 83 -0.49 -15.04 -7.80
C ASN A 83 -1.35 -15.60 -6.68
N LYS A 84 -1.71 -14.79 -5.67
CA LYS A 84 -2.41 -15.27 -4.47
C LYS A 84 -3.92 -15.09 -4.52
N TYR A 85 -4.41 -14.04 -5.15
CA TYR A 85 -5.83 -13.64 -5.18
C TYR A 85 -6.32 -13.44 -6.62
N LEU A 86 -5.98 -14.39 -7.50
CA LEU A 86 -6.26 -14.32 -8.94
C LEU A 86 -7.73 -14.00 -9.26
N PHE A 87 -8.66 -14.58 -8.51
CA PHE A 87 -10.10 -14.44 -8.75
C PHE A 87 -10.76 -13.34 -7.94
N ASP A 88 -10.00 -12.61 -7.11
CA ASP A 88 -10.54 -11.49 -6.35
C ASP A 88 -10.55 -10.23 -7.22
N THR A 89 -11.75 -9.82 -7.62
CA THR A 89 -11.99 -8.68 -8.51
C THR A 89 -12.64 -7.50 -7.77
N ARG A 90 -12.68 -7.54 -6.44
CA ARG A 90 -13.27 -6.47 -5.65
C ARG A 90 -12.37 -5.25 -5.67
N GLU A 91 -12.95 -4.08 -5.86
CA GLU A 91 -12.22 -2.80 -5.77
C GLU A 91 -12.28 -2.29 -4.33
N ILE A 92 -11.16 -1.87 -3.78
CA ILE A 92 -11.09 -1.25 -2.46
C ILE A 92 -11.55 0.20 -2.55
N VAL A 93 -12.64 0.52 -1.86
CA VAL A 93 -13.18 1.88 -1.74
C VAL A 93 -12.40 2.68 -0.69
N SER A 94 -12.03 2.03 0.41
CA SER A 94 -11.24 2.65 1.47
C SER A 94 -10.44 1.60 2.23
N CYS A 95 -9.19 1.90 2.55
CA CYS A 95 -8.38 1.09 3.45
C CYS A 95 -7.63 2.02 4.42
N GLY A 96 -7.65 1.67 5.70
CA GLY A 96 -7.00 2.46 6.72
C GLY A 96 -6.89 1.71 8.04
N ILE A 97 -6.34 2.38 9.04
CA ILE A 97 -6.23 1.86 10.40
C ILE A 97 -7.13 2.69 11.30
N ASN A 98 -8.01 2.03 12.04
CA ASN A 98 -8.91 2.69 12.96
C ASN A 98 -8.23 3.06 14.29
N GLU A 99 -8.94 3.80 15.14
CA GLU A 99 -8.45 4.23 16.46
C GLU A 99 -8.02 3.08 17.38
N ARG A 100 -8.47 1.85 17.09
CA ARG A 100 -8.10 0.64 17.85
C ARG A 100 -6.86 -0.06 17.29
N GLY A 101 -6.25 0.47 16.23
CA GLY A 101 -5.09 -0.12 15.55
C GLY A 101 -5.45 -1.28 14.61
N ASN A 102 -6.74 -1.48 14.30
CA ASN A 102 -7.17 -2.51 13.37
C ASN A 102 -7.23 -1.96 11.95
N ILE A 103 -6.84 -2.80 10.99
CA ILE A 103 -6.98 -2.47 9.57
C ILE A 103 -8.44 -2.67 9.16
N GLU A 104 -9.06 -1.62 8.65
CA GLU A 104 -10.39 -1.63 8.06
C GLU A 104 -10.27 -1.51 6.54
N VAL A 105 -11.07 -2.30 5.83
CA VAL A 105 -11.09 -2.34 4.37
C VAL A 105 -12.55 -2.43 3.93
N ASN A 106 -12.95 -1.48 3.10
CA ASN A 106 -14.25 -1.48 2.43
C ASN A 106 -14.04 -1.70 0.94
N TRP A 107 -14.91 -2.47 0.31
CA TRP A 107 -14.80 -2.86 -1.09
C TRP A 107 -16.17 -2.95 -1.77
N VAL A 108 -16.17 -2.85 -3.10
CA VAL A 108 -17.32 -3.07 -3.99
C VAL A 108 -17.16 -4.32 -4.85
#